data_AF-A0A9W8UBT6-F1
#
_entry.id   AF-A0A9W8UBT6-F1
#
_cell.length_a   1.000
_cell.length_b   1.000
_cell.length_c   1.000
_cell.angle_alpha   90.00
_cell.angle_beta   90.00
_cell.angle_gamma   90.00
#
_symmetry.space_group_name_H-M   'P 1'
#
loop_
_entity.id
_entity.type
_entity.pdbx_description
1 polymer ?
#
loop_
_entity_poly.entity_id
_entity_poly.type
_entity_poly.pdbx_seq_one_letter_code
_entity_poly.pdbx_strand_id
1 'polypeptide(L)'
;MFTTKSVQSLKNLFASYHEPLPLSKQQSQKLLDGLKTSFRKQLDREYGESSNSPAQPAAKSVDPTNPARLSAANLHLKDILANPLFSYNKDVKSTFPTSLAPPALATPTRDPIEVFDHAVARGLMTPKAAIGCMHAKAKQLQAQEAGLAGLATSGVSGRVIRWLRSCGAEQDLRFMDNQTFIRTLAPFLVAEGMEEVAWEWLVRTVNDTSGNLPKEKRLKRASYLLGELVKTKCQPQYGNLDSGISTMLQAQQLFKTSPLLSDLLVSSWRSVSWFSTVESYSRPAPSEELFDAHIATADRLPQPFLLERAHLHLYHPTHPDHLPALNFFKDKERLRKLVTTIGPKKAKPAKLSTVSWLAFLGHDTVNHLSQSGRTQEAQGVTELLQAEVASLFNNNRLEPALE
;
A
#
# COMPACT_ATOMS: atom_id res chain seq x y z
N MET A 1 17.74 -25.38 -47.12
CA MET A 1 16.31 -25.52 -46.79
C MET A 1 16.19 -26.38 -45.54
N PHE A 2 15.96 -25.77 -44.37
CA PHE A 2 15.76 -26.52 -43.12
C PHE A 2 14.32 -26.36 -42.67
N THR A 3 13.62 -27.49 -42.55
CA THR A 3 12.21 -27.58 -42.20
C THR A 3 12.09 -27.62 -40.67
N THR A 4 11.30 -26.72 -40.09
CA THR A 4 11.16 -26.60 -38.64
C THR A 4 10.13 -27.60 -38.13
N LYS A 5 10.59 -28.72 -37.60
CA LYS A 5 9.80 -29.78 -36.94
C LYS A 5 9.00 -29.32 -35.70
N SER A 6 9.17 -28.08 -35.22
CA SER A 6 8.50 -27.57 -34.02
C SER A 6 7.04 -27.11 -34.23
N VAL A 7 6.62 -26.88 -35.48
CA VAL A 7 5.23 -26.44 -35.78
C VAL A 7 4.26 -27.62 -35.80
N GLN A 8 4.75 -28.82 -36.10
CA GLN A 8 3.94 -30.04 -36.12
C GLN A 8 3.68 -30.59 -34.70
N SER A 9 4.59 -30.35 -33.74
CA SER A 9 4.41 -30.78 -32.35
C SER A 9 3.37 -29.97 -31.58
N LEU A 10 3.18 -28.68 -31.91
CA LEU A 10 2.10 -27.86 -31.34
C LEU A 10 0.73 -28.20 -31.92
N LYS A 11 0.63 -28.58 -33.20
CA LYS A 11 -0.64 -29.03 -33.80
C LYS A 11 -1.18 -30.31 -33.16
N ASN A 12 -0.31 -31.22 -32.72
CA ASN A 12 -0.74 -32.48 -32.09
C ASN A 12 -1.20 -32.29 -30.63
N LEU A 13 -0.83 -31.21 -29.94
CA LEU A 13 -1.31 -30.90 -28.59
C LEU A 13 -2.71 -30.28 -28.57
N PHE A 14 -3.10 -29.58 -29.63
CA PHE A 14 -4.45 -29.00 -29.78
C PHE A 14 -5.44 -29.90 -30.52
N ALA A 15 -4.98 -31.00 -31.14
CA ALA A 15 -5.87 -31.99 -31.76
C ALA A 15 -6.75 -32.74 -30.74
N SER A 16 -6.32 -32.77 -29.47
CA SER A 16 -7.00 -33.45 -28.36
C SER A 16 -7.86 -32.51 -27.51
N TYR A 17 -7.92 -31.22 -27.85
CA TYR A 17 -8.75 -30.26 -27.15
C TYR A 17 -10.17 -30.31 -27.71
N HIS A 18 -11.01 -31.13 -27.08
CA HIS A 18 -12.44 -31.09 -27.33
C HIS A 18 -12.99 -29.78 -26.77
N GLU A 19 -13.37 -28.88 -27.68
CA GLU A 19 -14.27 -27.78 -27.38
C GLU A 19 -15.48 -28.36 -26.62
N PRO A 20 -15.75 -27.95 -25.37
CA PRO A 20 -16.92 -28.45 -24.66
C PRO A 20 -18.14 -28.05 -25.47
N LEU A 21 -18.95 -29.06 -25.81
CA LEU A 21 -20.14 -28.97 -26.63
C LEU A 21 -20.93 -27.70 -26.26
N PRO A 22 -21.27 -26.81 -27.23
CA PRO A 22 -22.03 -25.62 -26.91
C PRO A 22 -23.33 -26.04 -26.22
N LEU A 23 -23.52 -25.57 -24.98
CA LEU A 23 -24.68 -25.84 -24.16
C LEU A 23 -25.94 -25.68 -25.00
N SER A 24 -26.73 -26.75 -25.12
CA SER A 24 -28.03 -26.71 -25.79
C SER A 24 -28.89 -25.62 -25.17
N LYS A 25 -29.77 -24.97 -25.97
CA LYS A 25 -30.73 -23.96 -25.48
C LYS A 25 -31.52 -24.45 -24.25
N GLN A 26 -31.75 -25.75 -24.13
CA GLN A 26 -32.41 -26.34 -22.96
C GLN A 26 -31.50 -26.44 -21.73
N GLN A 27 -30.21 -26.67 -21.91
CA GLN A 27 -29.24 -26.72 -20.81
C GLN A 27 -28.91 -25.31 -20.31
N SER A 28 -28.80 -24.32 -21.19
CA SER A 28 -28.67 -22.92 -20.78
C SER A 28 -29.91 -22.43 -20.05
N GLN A 29 -31.12 -22.84 -20.48
CA GLN A 29 -32.35 -22.51 -19.77
C GLN A 29 -32.42 -23.18 -18.40
N LYS A 30 -32.05 -24.46 -18.28
CA LYS A 30 -31.96 -25.16 -16.99
C LYS A 30 -30.92 -24.52 -16.06
N LEU A 31 -29.80 -24.05 -16.59
CA LEU A 31 -28.77 -23.34 -15.82
C LEU A 31 -29.27 -21.98 -15.35
N LEU A 32 -29.97 -21.24 -16.23
CA LEU A 32 -30.60 -19.96 -15.93
C LEU A 32 -31.68 -20.11 -14.85
N ASP A 33 -32.52 -21.15 -14.96
CA ASP A 33 -33.57 -21.41 -13.99
C ASP A 33 -32.97 -21.90 -12.66
N GLY A 34 -31.89 -22.70 -12.69
CA GLY A 34 -31.11 -23.06 -11.51
C GLY A 34 -30.48 -21.85 -10.82
N LEU A 35 -29.91 -20.92 -11.58
CA LEU A 35 -29.37 -19.65 -11.09
C LEU A 35 -30.47 -18.77 -10.48
N LYS A 36 -31.60 -18.60 -11.16
CA LYS A 36 -32.77 -17.87 -10.64
C LYS A 36 -33.25 -18.47 -9.32
N THR A 37 -33.32 -19.80 -9.25
CA THR A 37 -33.78 -20.51 -8.05
C THR A 37 -32.78 -20.36 -6.89
N SER A 38 -31.48 -20.43 -7.19
CA SER A 38 -30.41 -20.23 -6.20
C SER A 38 -30.39 -18.79 -5.67
N PHE A 39 -30.53 -17.79 -6.56
CA PHE A 39 -30.67 -16.39 -6.17
C PHE A 39 -31.90 -16.14 -5.31
N ARG A 40 -33.04 -16.73 -5.66
CA ARG A 40 -34.28 -16.61 -4.88
C ARG A 40 -34.10 -17.22 -3.49
N LYS A 41 -33.51 -18.41 -3.42
CA LYS A 41 -33.21 -19.10 -2.16
C LYS A 41 -32.21 -18.34 -1.28
N GLN A 42 -31.25 -17.64 -1.87
CA GLN A 42 -30.30 -16.79 -1.14
C GLN A 42 -30.99 -15.51 -0.62
N LEU A 43 -31.89 -14.92 -1.39
CA LEU A 43 -32.71 -13.78 -0.97
C LEU A 43 -33.69 -14.17 0.15
N ASP A 44 -34.33 -15.33 0.04
CA ASP A 44 -35.23 -15.86 1.07
C ASP A 44 -34.47 -16.18 2.37
N ARG A 45 -33.20 -16.59 2.27
CA ARG A 45 -32.32 -16.86 3.42
C ARG A 45 -31.84 -15.59 4.14
N GLU A 46 -31.55 -14.53 3.40
CA GLU A 46 -31.05 -13.26 3.97
C GLU A 46 -32.18 -12.41 4.57
N TYR A 47 -33.41 -12.53 4.06
CA TYR A 47 -34.53 -11.64 4.43
C TYR A 47 -35.78 -12.35 5.00
N GLY A 48 -35.74 -13.69 5.13
CA GLY A 48 -36.76 -14.52 5.79
C GLY A 48 -37.91 -14.95 4.86
N GLU A 49 -38.37 -16.20 5.01
CA GLU A 49 -39.57 -16.72 4.35
C GLU A 49 -40.83 -16.01 4.87
N SER A 50 -41.72 -15.62 3.95
CA SER A 50 -43.08 -15.23 4.30
C SER A 50 -43.73 -16.36 5.12
N SER A 51 -44.03 -16.08 6.38
CA SER A 51 -44.86 -16.93 7.24
C SER A 51 -46.19 -17.23 6.54
N ASN A 52 -46.27 -18.39 5.89
CA ASN A 52 -47.54 -19.09 5.67
C ASN A 52 -47.70 -20.10 6.81
N SER A 53 -48.21 -19.64 7.94
CA SER A 53 -48.85 -20.49 8.94
C SER A 53 -50.34 -20.17 8.95
N PRO A 54 -51.24 -21.16 8.92
CA PRO A 54 -52.67 -20.93 8.74
C PRO A 54 -53.34 -20.56 10.06
N ALA A 55 -53.71 -19.30 10.19
CA ALA A 55 -54.77 -18.89 11.11
C ALA A 55 -55.49 -17.66 10.55
N GLN A 56 -56.77 -17.82 10.25
CA GLN A 56 -57.75 -16.74 10.01
C GLN A 56 -57.78 -15.75 11.21
N PRO A 57 -58.21 -14.48 11.08
CA PRO A 57 -59.41 -14.07 10.34
C PRO A 57 -59.35 -12.72 9.59
N ALA A 58 -60.48 -12.45 8.93
CA ALA A 58 -60.83 -11.28 8.13
C ALA A 58 -60.32 -9.92 8.63
N ALA A 59 -59.79 -9.11 7.73
CA ALA A 59 -60.30 -7.79 7.38
C ALA A 59 -59.47 -7.21 6.22
N LYS A 60 -60.15 -6.51 5.31
CA LYS A 60 -59.58 -5.85 4.14
C LYS A 60 -58.53 -4.81 4.57
N SER A 61 -57.27 -5.02 4.19
CA SER A 61 -56.28 -3.95 4.08
C SER A 61 -55.59 -4.08 2.74
N VAL A 62 -55.83 -3.09 1.88
CA VAL A 62 -55.07 -2.83 0.66
C VAL A 62 -53.65 -2.47 1.10
N ASP A 63 -52.71 -3.38 0.91
CA ASP A 63 -51.31 -3.19 1.26
C ASP A 63 -50.63 -2.37 0.16
N PRO A 64 -50.02 -1.20 0.46
CA PRO A 64 -49.26 -0.47 -0.53
C PRO A 64 -47.96 -1.23 -0.79
N THR A 65 -47.74 -1.59 -2.04
CA THR A 65 -46.50 -2.15 -2.58
C THR A 65 -45.30 -1.38 -2.02
N ASN A 66 -44.60 -2.02 -1.08
CA ASN A 66 -43.54 -1.42 -0.28
C ASN A 66 -42.37 -0.93 -1.19
N PRO A 67 -42.20 0.38 -1.42
CA PRO A 67 -41.25 0.93 -2.41
C PRO A 67 -39.78 0.67 -2.03
N ALA A 68 -39.52 0.39 -0.74
CA ALA A 68 -38.21 0.02 -0.22
C ALA A 68 -37.69 -1.32 -0.80
N ARG A 69 -38.58 -2.30 -1.06
CA ARG A 69 -38.18 -3.61 -1.61
C ARG A 69 -37.78 -3.53 -3.09
N LEU A 70 -38.49 -2.72 -3.87
CA LEU A 70 -38.14 -2.44 -5.27
C LEU A 70 -36.85 -1.60 -5.37
N SER A 71 -36.64 -0.66 -4.44
CA SER A 71 -35.40 0.12 -4.35
C SER A 71 -34.17 -0.73 -4.03
N ALA A 72 -34.27 -1.62 -3.03
CA ALA A 72 -33.17 -2.50 -2.64
C ALA A 72 -32.80 -3.54 -3.71
N ALA A 73 -33.80 -4.15 -4.37
CA ALA A 73 -33.56 -5.04 -5.49
C ALA A 73 -32.91 -4.33 -6.67
N ASN A 74 -33.29 -3.07 -6.94
CA ASN A 74 -32.68 -2.25 -7.98
C ASN A 74 -31.26 -1.77 -7.62
N LEU A 75 -30.98 -1.49 -6.34
CA LEU A 75 -29.63 -1.17 -5.86
C LEU A 75 -28.71 -2.39 -5.95
N HIS A 76 -29.21 -3.56 -5.55
CA HIS A 76 -28.47 -4.81 -5.66
C HIS A 76 -28.25 -5.23 -7.12
N LEU A 77 -29.25 -5.05 -8.00
CA LEU A 77 -29.09 -5.23 -9.44
C LEU A 77 -28.13 -4.21 -10.05
N LYS A 78 -28.14 -2.94 -9.60
CA LYS A 78 -27.15 -1.95 -10.01
C LYS A 78 -25.75 -2.34 -9.56
N ASP A 79 -25.57 -2.85 -8.35
CA ASP A 79 -24.26 -3.33 -7.85
C ASP A 79 -23.78 -4.56 -8.62
N ILE A 80 -24.68 -5.49 -8.96
CA ILE A 80 -24.37 -6.67 -9.77
C ILE A 80 -24.06 -6.28 -11.22
N LEU A 81 -24.83 -5.37 -11.83
CA LEU A 81 -24.63 -4.93 -13.22
C LEU A 81 -23.51 -3.90 -13.36
N ALA A 82 -23.12 -3.21 -12.29
CA ALA A 82 -21.90 -2.40 -12.23
C ALA A 82 -20.64 -3.25 -12.06
N ASN A 83 -20.79 -4.57 -11.92
CA ASN A 83 -19.66 -5.49 -11.92
C ASN A 83 -19.13 -5.65 -13.37
N PRO A 84 -17.85 -5.35 -13.63
CA PRO A 84 -17.25 -5.44 -14.97
C PRO A 84 -17.28 -6.86 -15.58
N LEU A 85 -17.63 -7.90 -14.80
CA LEU A 85 -17.92 -9.24 -15.30
C LEU A 85 -19.18 -9.32 -16.18
N PHE A 86 -20.14 -8.40 -16.04
CA PHE A 86 -21.43 -8.45 -16.74
C PHE A 86 -21.65 -7.32 -17.75
N SER A 87 -20.81 -6.27 -17.72
CA SER A 87 -20.88 -5.14 -18.65
C SER A 87 -20.18 -5.44 -19.99
N TYR A 88 -20.69 -6.43 -20.73
CA TYR A 88 -20.17 -6.74 -22.06
C TYR A 88 -21.08 -6.21 -23.18
N ASN A 89 -20.59 -5.22 -23.91
CA ASN A 89 -21.08 -4.89 -25.24
C ASN A 89 -20.29 -5.73 -26.25
N LYS A 90 -20.96 -6.65 -26.96
CA LYS A 90 -20.38 -7.55 -27.97
C LYS A 90 -19.85 -6.82 -29.22
N ASP A 91 -20.14 -5.54 -29.37
CA ASP A 91 -19.91 -4.80 -30.62
C ASP A 91 -18.56 -4.06 -30.70
N VAL A 92 -17.69 -4.17 -29.69
CA VAL A 92 -16.31 -3.70 -29.84
C VAL A 92 -15.52 -4.75 -30.61
N LYS A 93 -15.65 -4.71 -31.95
CA LYS A 93 -14.80 -5.45 -32.87
C LYS A 93 -13.34 -5.26 -32.48
N SER A 94 -12.73 -6.39 -32.15
CA SER A 94 -11.31 -6.55 -31.91
C SER A 94 -10.50 -6.06 -33.12
N THR A 95 -10.01 -4.82 -33.09
CA THR A 95 -9.00 -4.34 -34.03
C THR A 95 -7.62 -4.89 -33.63
N PHE A 96 -7.36 -6.15 -33.99
CA PHE A 96 -5.99 -6.59 -34.20
C PHE A 96 -5.66 -6.29 -35.67
N PRO A 97 -4.69 -5.41 -35.98
CA PRO A 97 -4.22 -5.27 -37.35
C PRO A 97 -3.33 -6.46 -37.71
N THR A 98 -3.85 -7.35 -38.56
CA THR A 98 -3.03 -8.29 -39.33
C THR A 98 -2.36 -7.50 -40.45
N SER A 99 -1.23 -6.85 -40.17
CA SER A 99 -0.34 -6.36 -41.21
C SER A 99 1.09 -6.24 -40.71
N LEU A 100 1.99 -6.95 -41.37
CA LEU A 100 3.44 -6.85 -41.22
C LEU A 100 3.90 -5.55 -41.90
N ALA A 101 3.87 -4.43 -41.17
CA ALA A 101 4.49 -3.17 -41.57
C ALA A 101 5.22 -2.54 -40.37
N PRO A 102 6.38 -1.87 -40.57
CA PRO A 102 7.25 -1.43 -39.49
C PRO A 102 6.63 -0.27 -38.68
N PRO A 103 6.92 -0.16 -37.37
CA PRO A 103 6.15 0.68 -36.47
C PRO A 103 6.60 2.14 -36.55
N ALA A 104 5.77 2.98 -37.17
CA ALA A 104 5.82 4.42 -36.98
C ALA A 104 4.61 4.86 -36.14
N LEU A 105 4.92 5.32 -34.92
CA LEU A 105 4.21 6.33 -34.12
C LEU A 105 2.78 6.03 -33.62
N ALA A 106 2.73 5.81 -32.30
CA ALA A 106 1.62 6.07 -31.37
C ALA A 106 0.28 5.38 -31.68
N THR A 107 0.18 4.11 -31.27
CA THR A 107 -1.12 3.61 -30.80
C THR A 107 -1.58 4.49 -29.63
N PRO A 108 -2.85 4.92 -29.56
CA PRO A 108 -3.36 5.58 -28.37
C PRO A 108 -3.14 4.60 -27.21
N THR A 109 -2.32 5.01 -26.25
CA THR A 109 -1.99 4.18 -25.10
C THR A 109 -3.29 4.02 -24.30
N ARG A 110 -3.94 2.88 -24.44
CA ARG A 110 -5.19 2.55 -23.74
C ARG A 110 -5.04 2.86 -22.26
N ASP A 111 -6.07 3.46 -21.65
CA ASP A 111 -6.04 3.80 -20.22
C ASP A 111 -5.70 2.53 -19.41
N PRO A 112 -4.64 2.55 -18.57
CA PRO A 112 -4.27 1.41 -17.74
C PRO A 112 -5.42 0.85 -16.90
N ILE A 113 -6.41 1.68 -16.57
CA ILE A 113 -7.59 1.24 -15.82
C ILE A 113 -8.60 0.48 -16.70
N GLU A 114 -8.71 0.81 -17.97
CA GLU A 114 -9.48 -0.04 -18.90
C GLU A 114 -8.81 -1.39 -19.14
N VAL A 115 -7.47 -1.41 -19.17
CA VAL A 115 -6.69 -2.66 -19.23
C VAL A 115 -6.92 -3.48 -17.97
N PHE A 116 -6.95 -2.83 -16.81
CA PHE A 116 -7.29 -3.45 -15.54
C PHE A 116 -8.68 -4.10 -15.60
N ASP A 117 -9.71 -3.31 -15.94
CA ASP A 117 -11.11 -3.77 -15.99
C ASP A 117 -11.28 -4.92 -16.99
N HIS A 118 -10.61 -4.86 -18.15
CA HIS A 118 -10.64 -5.92 -19.16
C HIS A 118 -9.98 -7.22 -18.68
N ALA A 119 -8.84 -7.14 -18.01
CA ALA A 119 -8.15 -8.31 -17.46
C ALA A 119 -8.90 -8.90 -16.26
N VAL A 120 -9.57 -8.08 -15.43
CA VAL A 120 -10.48 -8.57 -14.39
C VAL A 120 -11.67 -9.32 -15.01
N ALA A 121 -12.31 -8.73 -16.03
CA ALA A 121 -13.45 -9.34 -16.70
C ALA A 121 -13.13 -10.70 -17.32
N ARG A 122 -11.89 -10.90 -17.79
CA ARG A 122 -11.42 -12.17 -18.35
C ARG A 122 -10.86 -13.16 -17.31
N GLY A 123 -10.84 -12.80 -16.02
CA GLY A 123 -10.22 -13.61 -14.98
C GLY A 123 -8.69 -13.74 -15.11
N LEU A 124 -8.05 -12.81 -15.83
CA LEU A 124 -6.60 -12.79 -16.07
C LEU A 124 -5.85 -11.90 -15.08
N MET A 125 -6.55 -11.18 -14.20
CA MET A 125 -5.95 -10.25 -13.27
C MET A 125 -5.18 -10.97 -12.16
N THR A 126 -3.94 -10.53 -11.93
CA THR A 126 -3.06 -11.02 -10.86
C THR A 126 -2.51 -9.84 -10.06
N PRO A 127 -2.01 -10.04 -8.82
CA PRO A 127 -1.41 -8.95 -8.05
C PRO A 127 -0.27 -8.23 -8.78
N LYS A 128 0.54 -8.96 -9.56
CA LYS A 128 1.63 -8.38 -10.36
C LYS A 128 1.10 -7.51 -11.50
N ALA A 129 0.05 -7.97 -12.19
CA ALA A 129 -0.60 -7.19 -13.25
C ALA A 129 -1.28 -5.93 -12.69
N ALA A 130 -1.94 -6.05 -11.53
CA ALA A 130 -2.55 -4.92 -10.83
C ALA A 130 -1.52 -3.86 -10.44
N ILE A 131 -0.36 -4.25 -9.89
CA ILE A 131 0.77 -3.33 -9.63
C ILE A 131 1.18 -2.60 -10.91
N GLY A 132 1.32 -3.33 -12.02
CA GLY A 132 1.68 -2.75 -13.32
C GLY A 132 0.66 -1.71 -13.79
N CYS A 133 -0.64 -2.01 -13.69
CA CYS A 133 -1.72 -1.10 -14.07
C CYS A 133 -1.72 0.15 -13.18
N MET A 134 -1.59 0.00 -11.86
CA MET A 134 -1.52 1.12 -10.92
C MET A 134 -0.30 2.01 -11.16
N HIS A 135 0.88 1.44 -11.41
CA HIS A 135 2.07 2.23 -11.76
C HIS A 135 1.91 2.96 -13.09
N ALA A 136 1.38 2.29 -14.12
CA ALA A 136 1.14 2.92 -15.41
C ALA A 136 0.13 4.07 -15.27
N LYS A 137 -0.93 3.89 -14.47
CA LYS A 137 -1.91 4.95 -14.20
C LYS A 137 -1.29 6.12 -13.43
N ALA A 138 -0.52 5.85 -12.37
CA ALA A 138 0.18 6.90 -11.62
C ALA A 138 1.10 7.72 -12.52
N LYS A 139 1.87 7.07 -13.41
CA LYS A 139 2.74 7.76 -14.37
C LYS A 139 1.95 8.57 -15.39
N GLN A 140 0.84 8.05 -15.89
CA GLN A 140 -0.04 8.78 -16.80
C GLN A 140 -0.61 10.03 -16.13
N LEU A 141 -1.11 9.90 -14.90
CA LEU A 141 -1.68 11.02 -14.15
C LEU A 141 -0.61 12.10 -13.91
N GLN A 142 0.59 11.73 -13.48
CA GLN A 142 1.71 12.66 -13.31
C GLN A 142 2.08 13.42 -14.59
N ALA A 143 1.87 12.82 -15.77
CA ALA A 143 2.14 13.45 -17.06
C ALA A 143 1.00 14.36 -17.56
N GLN A 144 -0.25 14.09 -17.15
CA GLN A 144 -1.43 14.84 -17.58
C GLN A 144 -1.79 15.99 -16.62
N GLU A 145 -1.71 15.73 -15.32
CA GLU A 145 -2.01 16.69 -14.27
C GLU A 145 -0.93 16.57 -13.18
N ALA A 146 -0.08 17.59 -13.06
CA ALA A 146 0.89 17.64 -11.98
C ALA A 146 0.14 17.91 -10.65
N GLY A 147 -0.13 16.85 -9.88
CA GLY A 147 -0.66 16.99 -8.52
C GLY A 147 -1.67 15.92 -8.09
N LEU A 148 -2.32 16.17 -6.95
CA LEU A 148 -3.27 15.28 -6.29
C LEU A 148 -4.56 15.04 -7.05
N ALA A 149 -5.03 16.04 -7.82
CA ALA A 149 -6.36 16.03 -8.43
C ALA A 149 -6.58 14.81 -9.34
N GLY A 150 -5.57 14.48 -10.14
CA GLY A 150 -5.61 13.31 -11.01
C GLY A 150 -5.69 11.99 -10.25
N LEU A 151 -5.01 11.85 -9.10
CA LEU A 151 -5.10 10.63 -8.28
C LEU A 151 -6.44 10.55 -7.55
N ALA A 152 -6.90 11.65 -6.96
CA ALA A 152 -8.14 11.72 -6.19
C ALA A 152 -9.38 11.36 -7.02
N THR A 153 -9.37 11.65 -8.32
CA THR A 153 -10.49 11.36 -9.24
C THR A 153 -10.31 10.07 -10.04
N SER A 154 -9.20 9.34 -9.85
CA SER A 154 -8.85 8.19 -10.70
C SER A 154 -9.73 6.95 -10.48
N GLY A 155 -10.32 6.81 -9.29
CA GLY A 155 -11.19 5.68 -8.92
C GLY A 155 -10.50 4.32 -8.99
N VAL A 156 -9.17 4.30 -8.84
CA VAL A 156 -8.33 3.10 -8.88
C VAL A 156 -8.56 2.27 -7.65
N SER A 157 -8.59 2.89 -6.47
CA SER A 157 -8.79 2.19 -5.19
C SER A 157 -10.09 1.41 -5.21
N GLY A 158 -11.19 2.05 -5.61
CA GLY A 158 -12.50 1.41 -5.67
C GLY A 158 -12.57 0.21 -6.62
N ARG A 159 -11.81 0.21 -7.72
CA ARG A 159 -11.72 -0.93 -8.65
C ARG A 159 -10.87 -2.06 -8.08
N VAL A 160 -9.71 -1.73 -7.51
CA VAL A 160 -8.81 -2.71 -6.91
C VAL A 160 -9.46 -3.40 -5.71
N ILE A 161 -10.14 -2.65 -4.83
CA ILE A 161 -10.85 -3.21 -3.68
C ILE A 161 -11.99 -4.13 -4.14
N ARG A 162 -12.80 -3.73 -5.13
CA ARG A 162 -13.84 -4.61 -5.70
C ARG A 162 -13.25 -5.88 -6.30
N TRP A 163 -12.12 -5.78 -6.99
CA TRP A 163 -11.43 -6.95 -7.51
C TRP A 163 -10.95 -7.87 -6.37
N LEU A 164 -10.31 -7.34 -5.33
CA LEU A 164 -9.86 -8.11 -4.15
C LEU A 164 -11.02 -8.83 -3.46
N ARG A 165 -12.20 -8.18 -3.38
CA ARG A 165 -13.45 -8.80 -2.90
C ARG A 165 -13.89 -9.94 -3.80
N SER A 166 -13.94 -9.70 -5.10
CA SER A 166 -14.44 -10.67 -6.08
C SER A 166 -13.61 -11.95 -6.16
N CYS A 167 -12.29 -11.86 -5.94
CA CYS A 167 -11.40 -13.01 -5.95
C CYS A 167 -11.18 -13.62 -4.55
N GLY A 168 -11.89 -13.11 -3.53
CA GLY A 168 -11.79 -13.58 -2.14
C GLY A 168 -10.50 -13.16 -1.41
N ALA A 169 -9.58 -12.46 -2.06
CA ALA A 169 -8.30 -12.05 -1.47
C ALA A 169 -8.47 -11.06 -0.30
N GLU A 170 -9.57 -10.30 -0.25
CA GLU A 170 -9.86 -9.46 0.92
C GLU A 170 -10.29 -10.27 2.15
N GLN A 171 -10.83 -11.49 1.99
CA GLN A 171 -11.31 -12.30 3.12
C GLN A 171 -10.13 -12.79 3.97
N ASP A 172 -9.07 -13.29 3.34
CA ASP A 172 -7.88 -13.83 4.01
C ASP A 172 -6.70 -12.84 4.14
N LEU A 173 -6.88 -11.63 3.57
CA LEU A 173 -5.90 -10.53 3.55
C LEU A 173 -4.52 -10.97 3.02
N ARG A 174 -4.43 -12.04 2.21
CA ARG A 174 -3.14 -12.56 1.72
C ARG A 174 -2.41 -11.59 0.81
N PHE A 175 -3.13 -10.69 0.14
CA PHE A 175 -2.50 -9.66 -0.69
C PHE A 175 -1.57 -8.73 0.12
N MET A 176 -1.78 -8.59 1.43
CA MET A 176 -0.92 -7.80 2.32
C MET A 176 0.49 -8.38 2.49
N ASP A 177 0.70 -9.66 2.14
CA ASP A 177 2.05 -10.26 2.11
C ASP A 177 2.90 -9.67 0.97
N ASN A 178 2.26 -9.09 -0.06
CA ASN A 178 2.92 -8.43 -1.16
C ASN A 178 3.15 -6.94 -0.84
N GLN A 179 4.32 -6.65 -0.26
CA GLN A 179 4.72 -5.28 0.10
C GLN A 179 4.67 -4.30 -1.08
N THR A 180 5.11 -4.73 -2.27
CA THR A 180 5.05 -3.89 -3.47
C THR A 180 3.61 -3.52 -3.81
N PHE A 181 2.67 -4.45 -3.68
CA PHE A 181 1.25 -4.18 -3.90
C PHE A 181 0.72 -3.11 -2.95
N ILE A 182 0.96 -3.26 -1.66
CA ILE A 182 0.52 -2.29 -0.64
C ILE A 182 1.16 -0.91 -0.86
N ARG A 183 2.46 -0.86 -1.17
CA ARG A 183 3.17 0.38 -1.49
C ARG A 183 2.60 1.11 -2.70
N THR A 184 2.16 0.37 -3.70
CA THR A 184 1.58 0.94 -4.91
C THR A 184 0.12 1.38 -4.68
N LEU A 185 -0.63 0.66 -3.84
CA LEU A 185 -2.04 0.96 -3.55
C LEU A 185 -2.23 2.10 -2.55
N ALA A 186 -1.39 2.21 -1.51
CA ALA A 186 -1.54 3.19 -0.43
C ALA A 186 -1.69 4.65 -0.92
N PRO A 187 -0.92 5.14 -1.91
CA PRO A 187 -1.12 6.47 -2.48
C PRO A 187 -2.52 6.74 -3.04
N PHE A 188 -3.11 5.75 -3.71
CA PHE A 188 -4.48 5.86 -4.23
C PHE A 188 -5.51 5.83 -3.11
N LEU A 189 -5.30 5.01 -2.07
CA LEU A 189 -6.21 4.96 -0.91
C LEU A 189 -6.28 6.31 -0.20
N VAL A 190 -5.13 6.95 0.01
CA VAL A 190 -5.06 8.27 0.64
C VAL A 190 -5.64 9.35 -0.26
N ALA A 191 -5.24 9.40 -1.55
CA ALA A 191 -5.70 10.43 -2.47
C ALA A 191 -7.21 10.37 -2.77
N GLU A 192 -7.78 9.16 -2.86
CA GLU A 192 -9.21 8.95 -3.12
C GLU A 192 -10.07 8.96 -1.82
N GLY A 193 -9.48 9.19 -0.65
CA GLY A 193 -10.20 9.19 0.62
C GLY A 193 -10.77 7.83 1.04
N MET A 194 -10.17 6.73 0.56
CA MET A 194 -10.60 5.35 0.85
C MET A 194 -9.80 4.69 2.00
N GLU A 195 -9.21 5.49 2.88
CA GLU A 195 -8.36 5.02 3.98
C GLU A 195 -9.09 4.16 5.01
N GLU A 196 -10.41 4.37 5.18
CA GLU A 196 -11.24 3.56 6.08
C GLU A 196 -11.16 2.06 5.78
N VAL A 197 -11.03 1.69 4.51
CA VAL A 197 -10.84 0.29 4.10
C VAL A 197 -9.49 -0.24 4.58
N ALA A 198 -8.44 0.59 4.54
CA ALA A 198 -7.13 0.22 5.06
C ALA A 198 -7.16 0.08 6.60
N TRP A 199 -7.89 0.94 7.29
CA TRP A 199 -8.12 0.83 8.74
C TRP A 199 -8.87 -0.45 9.10
N GLU A 200 -9.89 -0.84 8.32
CA GLU A 200 -10.58 -2.11 8.49
C GLU A 200 -9.62 -3.31 8.36
N TRP A 201 -8.74 -3.31 7.34
CA TRP A 201 -7.74 -4.35 7.17
C TRP A 201 -6.72 -4.39 8.32
N LEU A 202 -6.32 -3.23 8.85
CA LEU A 202 -5.46 -3.13 10.03
C LEU A 202 -6.15 -3.73 11.26
N VAL A 203 -7.40 -3.34 11.54
CA VAL A 203 -8.17 -3.86 12.67
C VAL A 203 -8.33 -5.37 12.58
N ARG A 204 -8.72 -5.89 11.41
CA ARG A 204 -8.86 -7.34 11.19
C ARG A 204 -7.54 -8.08 11.37
N THR A 205 -6.42 -7.52 10.91
CA THR A 205 -5.09 -8.15 11.04
C THR A 205 -4.57 -8.10 12.49
N VAL A 206 -4.75 -6.97 13.18
CA VAL A 206 -4.27 -6.78 14.56
C VAL A 206 -5.15 -7.52 15.56
N ASN A 207 -6.44 -7.70 15.29
CA ASN A 207 -7.38 -8.38 16.20
C ASN A 207 -7.69 -9.83 15.79
N ASP A 208 -7.00 -10.40 14.80
CA ASP A 208 -7.22 -11.78 14.39
C ASP A 208 -6.91 -12.77 15.53
N THR A 209 -7.97 -13.27 16.19
CA THR A 209 -7.91 -14.27 17.25
C THR A 209 -8.10 -15.70 16.73
N SER A 210 -8.27 -15.89 15.42
CA SER A 210 -8.60 -17.20 14.83
C SER A 210 -7.49 -18.25 14.96
N GLY A 211 -6.29 -17.86 15.41
CA GLY A 211 -5.12 -18.74 15.56
C GLY A 211 -4.48 -19.17 14.24
N ASN A 212 -5.11 -18.88 13.10
CA ASN A 212 -4.65 -19.29 11.78
C ASN A 212 -3.43 -18.50 11.28
N LEU A 213 -3.20 -17.29 11.80
CA LEU A 213 -2.12 -16.42 11.37
C LEU A 213 -1.10 -16.20 12.51
N PRO A 214 0.18 -16.59 12.33
CA PRO A 214 1.21 -16.37 13.34
C PRO A 214 1.34 -14.89 13.72
N LYS A 215 1.62 -14.62 15.01
CA LYS A 215 1.81 -13.27 15.57
C LYS A 215 2.75 -12.40 14.72
N GLU A 216 3.88 -12.98 14.32
CA GLU A 216 4.89 -12.29 13.49
C GLU A 216 4.34 -11.87 12.13
N LYS A 217 3.51 -12.71 11.52
CA LYS A 217 2.93 -12.43 10.20
C LYS A 217 1.84 -11.36 10.30
N ARG A 218 1.02 -11.39 11.36
CA ARG A 218 0.07 -10.32 11.69
C ARG A 218 0.79 -8.99 11.86
N LEU A 219 1.82 -8.98 12.69
CA LEU A 219 2.65 -7.80 12.94
C LEU A 219 3.25 -7.28 11.63
N LYS A 220 3.91 -8.14 10.84
CA LYS A 220 4.53 -7.75 9.57
C LYS A 220 3.53 -7.11 8.60
N ARG A 221 2.34 -7.70 8.43
CA ARG A 221 1.28 -7.16 7.57
C ARG A 221 0.79 -5.80 8.07
N ALA A 222 0.46 -5.71 9.36
CA ALA A 222 -0.08 -4.50 9.96
C ALA A 222 0.95 -3.35 10.00
N SER A 223 2.18 -3.61 10.45
CA SER A 223 3.27 -2.62 10.47
C SER A 223 3.58 -2.09 9.08
N TYR A 224 3.55 -2.95 8.06
CA TYR A 224 3.83 -2.52 6.69
C TYR A 224 2.71 -1.64 6.12
N LEU A 225 1.45 -2.03 6.29
CA LEU A 225 0.32 -1.22 5.83
C LEU A 225 0.27 0.13 6.55
N LEU A 226 0.37 0.13 7.89
CA LEU A 226 0.41 1.37 8.67
C LEU A 226 1.59 2.25 8.27
N GLY A 227 2.78 1.64 8.13
CA GLY A 227 3.98 2.34 7.70
C GLY A 227 3.83 3.02 6.34
N GLU A 228 3.23 2.35 5.35
CA GLU A 228 2.99 2.95 4.03
C GLU A 228 1.88 4.02 4.04
N LEU A 229 0.84 3.89 4.87
CA LEU A 229 -0.17 4.96 5.05
C LEU A 229 0.45 6.21 5.65
N VAL A 230 1.17 6.07 6.76
CA VAL A 230 1.87 7.18 7.45
C VAL A 230 2.87 7.83 6.50
N LYS A 231 3.71 7.02 5.84
CA LYS A 231 4.69 7.52 4.87
C LYS A 231 4.05 8.26 3.71
N THR A 232 2.96 7.74 3.16
CA THR A 232 2.19 8.42 2.10
C THR A 232 1.71 9.79 2.59
N LYS A 233 1.05 9.83 3.75
CA LYS A 233 0.52 11.08 4.33
C LYS A 233 1.58 12.10 4.71
N CYS A 234 2.79 11.66 5.05
CA CYS A 234 3.91 12.57 5.24
C CYS A 234 4.30 13.31 3.95
N GLN A 235 4.02 12.78 2.76
CA GLN A 235 4.45 13.40 1.49
C GLN A 235 3.64 14.66 1.17
N PRO A 236 4.27 15.72 0.61
CA PRO A 236 3.60 17.02 0.42
C PRO A 236 2.44 16.92 -0.58
N GLN A 237 2.53 15.92 -1.46
CA GLN A 237 1.50 15.57 -2.44
C GLN A 237 0.34 14.77 -1.86
N TYR A 238 0.26 14.46 -0.56
CA TYR A 238 -0.89 13.76 0.04
C TYR A 238 -1.30 14.37 1.38
N GLY A 239 -0.38 15.08 2.04
CA GLY A 239 -0.58 15.73 3.31
C GLY A 239 0.69 16.44 3.74
N ASN A 240 0.98 16.40 5.03
CA ASN A 240 2.16 16.98 5.63
C ASN A 240 2.64 16.09 6.80
N LEU A 241 3.66 16.55 7.52
CA LEU A 241 4.17 15.81 8.68
C LEU A 241 3.09 15.64 9.77
N ASP A 242 2.27 16.66 10.03
CA ASP A 242 1.16 16.58 10.98
C ASP A 242 0.14 15.48 10.61
N SER A 243 -0.21 15.33 9.33
CA SER A 243 -1.09 14.26 8.85
C SER A 243 -0.48 12.88 9.09
N GLY A 244 0.83 12.73 8.87
CA GLY A 244 1.56 11.50 9.14
C GLY A 244 1.62 11.16 10.63
N ILE A 245 1.96 12.14 11.46
CA ILE A 245 2.00 12.00 12.93
C ILE A 245 0.61 11.66 13.46
N SER A 246 -0.43 12.39 13.06
CA SER A 246 -1.81 12.16 13.48
C SER A 246 -2.29 10.75 13.12
N THR A 247 -1.93 10.25 11.94
CA THR A 247 -2.25 8.88 11.51
C THR A 247 -1.56 7.83 12.38
N MET A 248 -0.29 8.06 12.76
CA MET A 248 0.42 7.19 13.68
C MET A 248 -0.21 7.21 15.09
N LEU A 249 -0.55 8.40 15.61
CA LEU A 249 -1.18 8.56 16.91
C LEU A 249 -2.61 7.97 16.95
N GLN A 250 -3.35 8.05 15.84
CA GLN A 250 -4.63 7.37 15.67
C GLN A 250 -4.45 5.85 15.81
N ALA A 251 -3.45 5.25 15.15
CA ALA A 251 -3.15 3.83 15.31
C ALA A 251 -2.75 3.50 16.76
N GLN A 252 -1.99 4.37 17.42
CA GLN A 252 -1.63 4.20 18.83
C GLN A 252 -2.88 4.14 19.72
N GLN A 253 -3.84 5.04 19.51
CA GLN A 253 -5.07 5.08 20.29
C GLN A 253 -5.97 3.87 19.99
N LEU A 254 -6.09 3.50 18.71
CA LEU A 254 -6.92 2.39 18.25
C LEU A 254 -6.45 1.05 18.82
N PHE A 255 -5.14 0.84 18.88
CA PHE A 255 -4.53 -0.42 19.31
C PHE A 255 -3.94 -0.37 20.72
N LYS A 256 -4.39 0.58 21.57
CA LYS A 256 -3.89 0.78 22.93
C LYS A 256 -3.89 -0.47 23.82
N THR A 257 -4.82 -1.39 23.59
CA THR A 257 -4.96 -2.65 24.35
C THR A 257 -4.23 -3.83 23.70
N SER A 258 -3.67 -3.64 22.50
CA SER A 258 -3.03 -4.72 21.74
C SER A 258 -1.60 -4.96 22.23
N PRO A 259 -1.20 -6.22 22.50
CA PRO A 259 0.19 -6.55 22.83
C PRO A 259 1.14 -6.40 21.63
N LEU A 260 0.63 -6.05 20.45
CA LEU A 260 1.42 -5.79 19.25
C LEU A 260 1.80 -4.31 19.10
N LEU A 261 1.23 -3.43 19.92
CA LEU A 261 1.30 -1.99 19.72
C LEU A 261 2.73 -1.45 19.59
N SER A 262 3.61 -1.82 20.52
CA SER A 262 4.99 -1.32 20.58
C SER A 262 5.75 -1.65 19.29
N ASP A 263 5.63 -2.88 18.80
CA ASP A 263 6.28 -3.33 17.56
C ASP A 263 5.59 -2.78 16.31
N LEU A 264 4.27 -2.61 16.37
CA LEU A 264 3.45 -2.10 15.26
C LEU A 264 3.92 -0.70 14.84
N LEU A 265 4.18 0.16 15.84
CA LEU A 265 4.52 1.57 15.64
C LEU A 265 5.96 1.81 15.17
N VAL A 266 6.87 0.83 15.27
CA VAL A 266 8.29 1.03 14.94
C VAL A 266 8.50 1.57 13.53
N SER A 267 7.82 0.98 12.54
CA SER A 267 8.00 1.38 11.13
C SER A 267 7.42 2.77 10.83
N SER A 268 6.25 3.08 11.37
CA SER A 268 5.63 4.40 11.20
C SER A 268 6.44 5.49 11.93
N TRP A 269 6.86 5.22 13.17
CA TRP A 269 7.66 6.14 13.96
C TRP A 269 8.98 6.46 13.25
N ARG A 270 9.72 5.45 12.79
CA ARG A 270 10.96 5.68 12.03
C ARG A 270 10.72 6.42 10.71
N SER A 271 9.57 6.21 10.05
CA SER A 271 9.26 6.94 8.82
C SER A 271 9.05 8.42 9.10
N VAL A 272 8.23 8.77 10.10
CA VAL A 272 8.00 10.16 10.52
C VAL A 272 9.30 10.81 10.96
N SER A 273 10.12 10.12 11.76
CA SER A 273 11.40 10.63 12.22
C SER A 273 12.33 10.97 11.06
N TRP A 274 12.33 10.17 9.99
CA TRP A 274 13.15 10.42 8.81
C TRP A 274 12.68 11.63 8.02
N PHE A 275 11.37 11.74 7.79
CA PHE A 275 10.81 12.89 7.09
C PHE A 275 10.95 14.20 7.87
N SER A 276 11.01 14.11 9.20
CA SER A 276 11.19 15.28 10.07
C SER A 276 12.65 15.72 10.21
N THR A 277 13.61 14.88 9.84
CA THR A 277 15.04 15.15 10.02
C THR A 277 15.78 15.10 8.69
N VAL A 278 16.03 13.89 8.17
CA VAL A 278 16.80 13.63 6.95
C VAL A 278 16.18 14.22 5.69
N GLU A 279 14.85 14.17 5.56
CA GLU A 279 14.12 14.73 4.40
C GLU A 279 13.35 16.02 4.75
N SER A 280 13.76 16.72 5.80
CA SER A 280 13.12 17.94 6.29
C SER A 280 13.16 19.10 5.28
N TYR A 281 14.23 19.21 4.50
CA TYR A 281 14.50 20.32 3.56
C TYR A 281 13.40 20.59 2.53
N SER A 282 12.53 19.62 2.26
CA SER A 282 11.47 19.71 1.25
C SER A 282 10.09 20.01 1.84
N ARG A 283 10.01 20.29 3.16
CA ARG A 283 8.76 20.18 3.92
C ARG A 283 8.63 21.30 4.96
N PRO A 284 7.40 21.78 5.22
CA PRO A 284 7.15 22.59 6.40
C PRO A 284 7.36 21.76 7.66
N ALA A 285 7.85 22.41 8.73
CA ALA A 285 7.94 21.80 10.04
C ALA A 285 6.54 21.40 10.55
N PRO A 286 6.44 20.30 11.31
CA PRO A 286 5.19 19.94 11.98
C PRO A 286 4.87 20.91 13.11
N SER A 287 3.62 20.90 13.56
CA SER A 287 3.21 21.55 14.80
C SER A 287 4.01 21.01 15.99
N GLU A 288 4.35 21.90 16.91
CA GLU A 288 5.11 21.58 18.12
C GLU A 288 4.44 20.46 18.94
N GLU A 289 3.14 20.59 19.20
CA GLU A 289 2.36 19.62 19.97
C GLU A 289 2.42 18.20 19.37
N LEU A 290 2.25 18.08 18.04
CA LEU A 290 2.32 16.79 17.38
C LEU A 290 3.76 16.25 17.35
N PHE A 291 4.75 17.12 17.19
CA PHE A 291 6.15 16.73 17.21
C PHE A 291 6.57 16.16 18.57
N ASP A 292 6.16 16.82 19.66
CA ASP A 292 6.37 16.35 21.03
C ASP A 292 5.68 15.00 21.28
N ALA A 293 4.43 14.85 20.83
CA ALA A 293 3.71 13.58 20.93
C ALA A 293 4.41 12.46 20.15
N HIS A 294 4.98 12.78 18.98
CA HIS A 294 5.79 11.85 18.18
C HIS A 294 7.09 11.44 18.90
N ILE A 295 7.80 12.40 19.51
CA ILE A 295 9.00 12.09 20.32
C ILE A 295 8.61 11.19 21.50
N ALA A 296 7.55 11.54 22.25
CA ALA A 296 7.09 10.79 23.41
C ALA A 296 6.65 9.35 23.08
N THR A 297 6.26 9.08 21.84
CA THR A 297 5.94 7.73 21.36
C THR A 297 7.16 6.79 21.46
N ALA A 298 8.38 7.32 21.37
CA ALA A 298 9.61 6.55 21.42
C ALA A 298 9.80 5.79 22.75
N ASP A 299 9.26 6.30 23.86
CA ASP A 299 9.39 5.66 25.19
C ASP A 299 8.58 4.36 25.30
N ARG A 300 7.67 4.11 24.36
CA ARG A 300 6.83 2.91 24.30
C ARG A 300 7.32 1.87 23.31
N LEU A 301 8.37 2.18 22.56
CA LEU A 301 8.92 1.31 21.53
C LEU A 301 9.84 0.26 22.14
N PRO A 302 10.02 -0.91 21.48
CA PRO A 302 10.84 -2.00 22.02
C PRO A 302 12.35 -1.66 22.09
N GLN A 303 12.79 -0.63 21.37
CA GLN A 303 14.18 -0.19 21.34
C GLN A 303 14.26 1.32 21.61
N PRO A 304 15.37 1.81 22.19
CA PRO A 304 15.47 3.22 22.58
C PRO A 304 15.71 4.17 21.41
N PHE A 305 16.06 3.68 20.21
CA PHE A 305 16.29 4.49 18.99
C PHE A 305 17.09 5.79 19.21
N LEU A 306 18.19 5.71 19.96
CA LEU A 306 18.92 6.90 20.43
C LEU A 306 19.46 7.78 19.29
N LEU A 307 19.84 7.17 18.16
CA LEU A 307 20.31 7.91 16.98
C LEU A 307 19.19 8.79 16.43
N GLU A 308 18.02 8.19 16.17
CA GLU A 308 16.86 8.89 15.64
C GLU A 308 16.30 9.91 16.64
N ARG A 309 16.26 9.58 17.94
CA ARG A 309 15.84 10.50 19.00
C ARG A 309 16.77 11.72 19.09
N ALA A 310 18.09 11.50 19.09
CA ALA A 310 19.05 12.59 19.10
C ALA A 310 18.88 13.51 17.89
N HIS A 311 18.57 12.93 16.72
CA HIS A 311 18.31 13.71 15.51
C HIS A 311 17.01 14.52 15.61
N LEU A 312 15.95 13.93 16.18
CA LEU A 312 14.68 14.63 16.42
C LEU A 312 14.83 15.82 17.36
N HIS A 313 15.58 15.68 18.46
CA HIS A 313 15.82 16.79 19.38
C HIS A 313 16.55 17.95 18.69
N LEU A 314 17.52 17.65 17.82
CA LEU A 314 18.22 18.67 17.03
C LEU A 314 17.29 19.43 16.07
N TYR A 315 16.24 18.77 15.59
CA TYR A 315 15.26 19.30 14.63
C TYR A 315 13.94 19.75 15.26
N HIS A 316 13.89 19.92 16.59
CA HIS A 316 12.67 20.38 17.23
C HIS A 316 12.18 21.71 16.64
N PRO A 317 10.91 21.85 16.21
CA PRO A 317 10.43 23.03 15.48
C PRO A 317 10.64 24.36 16.21
N THR A 318 10.56 24.35 17.54
CA THR A 318 10.60 25.55 18.41
C THR A 318 11.80 25.57 19.37
N HIS A 319 12.37 24.41 19.66
CA HIS A 319 13.35 24.21 20.73
C HIS A 319 14.49 23.26 20.33
N PRO A 320 15.25 23.54 19.25
CA PRO A 320 16.37 22.69 18.84
C PRO A 320 17.35 22.42 19.99
N ASP A 321 17.64 21.14 20.26
CA ASP A 321 18.59 20.71 21.29
C ASP A 321 19.64 19.74 20.71
N HIS A 322 20.90 20.19 20.72
CA HIS A 322 22.04 19.43 20.23
C HIS A 322 22.68 18.52 21.31
N LEU A 323 22.30 18.65 22.59
CA LEU A 323 22.92 17.89 23.69
C LEU A 323 22.75 16.38 23.52
N PRO A 324 21.58 15.84 23.11
CA PRO A 324 21.43 14.41 22.84
C PRO A 324 22.36 13.91 21.74
N ALA A 325 22.59 14.71 20.70
CA ALA A 325 23.50 14.36 19.61
C ALA A 325 24.96 14.32 20.08
N LEU A 326 25.39 15.33 20.85
CA LEU A 326 26.72 15.32 21.46
C LEU A 326 26.92 14.13 22.39
N ASN A 327 25.94 13.80 23.23
CA ASN A 327 26.01 12.65 24.12
C ASN A 327 26.10 11.33 23.35
N PHE A 328 25.38 11.22 22.23
CA PHE A 328 25.49 10.08 21.33
C PHE A 328 26.92 9.93 20.76
N PHE A 329 27.54 11.03 20.30
CA PHE A 329 28.91 10.99 19.76
C PHE A 329 29.99 10.81 20.84
N LYS A 330 29.75 11.23 22.08
CA LYS A 330 30.69 10.99 23.19
C LYS A 330 30.84 9.50 23.52
N ASP A 331 29.80 8.69 23.31
CA ASP A 331 29.82 7.24 23.51
C ASP A 331 30.47 6.51 22.32
N LYS A 332 31.81 6.55 22.28
CA LYS A 332 32.60 5.93 21.20
C LYS A 332 32.40 4.43 21.10
N GLU A 333 32.19 3.74 22.21
CA GLU A 333 31.97 2.29 22.20
C GLU A 333 30.67 1.92 21.49
N ARG A 334 29.60 2.66 21.80
CA ARG A 334 28.31 2.46 21.13
C ARG A 334 28.38 2.79 19.66
N LEU A 335 29.07 3.88 19.30
CA LEU A 335 29.27 4.25 17.90
C LEU A 335 30.01 3.15 17.14
N ARG A 336 31.09 2.60 17.70
CA ARG A 336 31.82 1.47 17.10
C ARG A 336 30.96 0.21 16.98
N LYS A 337 30.20 -0.14 18.02
CA LYS A 337 29.24 -1.26 17.98
C LYS A 337 28.19 -1.07 16.87
N LEU A 338 27.70 0.15 16.68
CA LEU A 338 26.77 0.48 15.60
C LEU A 338 27.42 0.31 14.22
N VAL A 339 28.60 0.90 14.03
CA VAL A 339 29.36 0.84 12.77
C VAL A 339 29.72 -0.61 12.38
N THR A 340 30.19 -1.40 13.35
CA THR A 340 30.52 -2.82 13.14
C THR A 340 29.29 -3.67 12.83
N THR A 341 28.16 -3.42 13.49
CA THR A 341 26.90 -4.14 13.23
C THR A 341 26.37 -3.88 11.83
N ILE A 342 26.52 -2.64 11.35
CA ILE A 342 26.20 -2.24 9.99
C ILE A 342 27.11 -3.00 9.02
N GLY A 343 28.44 -2.87 9.17
CA GLY A 343 29.44 -3.50 8.32
C GLY A 343 29.40 -3.07 6.83
N PRO A 344 30.49 -3.25 6.07
CA PRO A 344 30.58 -2.80 4.68
C PRO A 344 29.70 -3.62 3.71
N LYS A 345 29.35 -4.86 4.06
CA LYS A 345 28.62 -5.80 3.19
C LYS A 345 27.09 -5.71 3.28
N LYS A 346 26.53 -5.02 4.28
CA LYS A 346 25.07 -4.82 4.43
C LYS A 346 24.60 -3.43 4.01
N ALA A 347 25.50 -2.58 3.52
CA ALA A 347 25.20 -1.24 3.00
C ALA A 347 24.46 -1.24 1.65
N LYS A 348 23.50 -2.17 1.45
CA LYS A 348 22.48 -1.93 0.42
C LYS A 348 21.66 -0.73 0.90
N PRO A 349 21.43 0.31 0.07
CA PRO A 349 20.62 1.45 0.46
C PRO A 349 19.16 1.00 0.60
N ALA A 350 18.81 0.47 1.77
CA ALA A 350 17.44 0.44 2.21
C ALA A 350 17.00 1.87 2.52
N LYS A 351 15.76 2.22 2.16
CA LYS A 351 15.14 3.45 2.66
C LYS A 351 15.16 3.41 4.19
N LEU A 352 15.53 4.52 4.85
CA LEU A 352 15.79 4.59 6.31
C LEU A 352 17.06 3.85 6.78
N SER A 353 18.11 3.82 5.96
CA SER A 353 19.40 3.25 6.34
C SER A 353 19.98 3.96 7.57
N THR A 354 20.35 3.18 8.59
CA THR A 354 21.04 3.68 9.78
C THR A 354 22.36 4.37 9.44
N VAL A 355 23.03 3.96 8.34
CA VAL A 355 24.26 4.59 7.84
C VAL A 355 23.98 6.01 7.37
N SER A 356 22.96 6.16 6.52
CA SER A 356 22.54 7.46 6.02
C SER A 356 22.12 8.35 7.19
N TRP A 357 21.33 7.82 8.11
CA TRP A 357 20.89 8.56 9.29
C TRP A 357 22.05 9.05 10.15
N LEU A 358 23.05 8.20 10.37
CA LEU A 358 24.27 8.58 11.09
C LEU A 358 25.04 9.69 10.36
N ALA A 359 25.11 9.63 9.03
CA ALA A 359 25.74 10.67 8.22
C ALA A 359 25.01 12.02 8.38
N PHE A 360 23.69 12.02 8.25
CA PHE A 360 22.86 13.23 8.40
C PHE A 360 22.96 13.79 9.81
N LEU A 361 22.79 12.95 10.86
CA LEU A 361 22.94 13.42 12.24
C LEU A 361 24.31 14.06 12.47
N GLY A 362 25.38 13.42 11.99
CA GLY A 362 26.74 13.95 12.13
C GLY A 362 26.90 15.30 11.44
N HIS A 363 26.47 15.41 10.19
CA HIS A 363 26.52 16.65 9.42
C HIS A 363 25.70 17.76 10.07
N ASP A 364 24.46 17.46 10.47
CA ASP A 364 23.53 18.44 11.02
C ASP A 364 23.99 18.90 12.41
N THR A 365 24.59 18.01 13.21
CA THR A 365 25.18 18.36 14.50
C THR A 365 26.37 19.31 14.32
N VAL A 366 27.27 19.01 13.38
CA VAL A 366 28.43 19.88 13.08
C VAL A 366 27.96 21.23 12.57
N ASN A 367 26.98 21.26 11.65
CA ASN A 367 26.41 22.50 11.12
C ASN A 367 25.79 23.36 12.22
N HIS A 368 24.95 22.77 13.07
CA HIS A 368 24.30 23.47 14.18
C HIS A 368 25.32 24.03 15.18
N LEU A 369 26.30 23.22 15.58
CA LEU A 369 27.36 23.67 16.50
C LEU A 369 28.19 24.80 15.91
N SER A 370 28.54 24.70 14.62
CA SER A 370 29.28 25.75 13.91
C SER A 370 28.50 27.06 13.83
N GLN A 371 27.22 27.00 13.49
CA GLN A 371 26.32 28.16 13.45
C GLN A 371 26.13 28.79 14.83
N SER A 372 26.15 27.99 15.90
CA SER A 372 26.08 28.46 17.30
C SER A 372 27.40 28.99 17.86
N GLY A 373 28.48 29.04 17.06
CA GLY A 373 29.81 29.51 17.50
C GLY A 373 30.63 28.51 18.31
N ARG A 374 30.18 27.25 18.45
CA ARG A 374 30.85 26.19 19.23
C ARG A 374 31.81 25.38 18.36
N THR A 375 32.77 26.07 17.77
CA THR A 375 33.68 25.53 16.75
C THR A 375 34.54 24.38 17.25
N GLN A 376 34.99 24.41 18.51
CA GLN A 376 35.79 23.32 19.09
C GLN A 376 35.01 22.00 19.17
N GLU A 377 33.73 22.06 19.55
CA GLU A 377 32.89 20.86 19.63
C GLU A 377 32.51 20.35 18.26
N ALA A 378 32.22 21.25 17.31
CA ALA A 378 32.00 20.90 15.92
C ALA A 378 33.22 20.18 15.30
N GLN A 379 34.42 20.67 15.59
CA GLN A 379 35.67 20.04 15.16
C GLN A 379 35.84 18.65 15.79
N GLY A 380 35.59 18.51 17.10
CA GLY A 380 35.69 17.22 17.79
C GLY A 380 34.72 16.15 17.24
N VAL A 381 33.49 16.55 16.89
CA VAL A 381 32.53 15.64 16.22
C VAL A 381 33.02 15.27 14.82
N THR A 382 33.55 16.23 14.06
CA THR A 382 34.07 16.00 12.71
C THR A 382 35.23 14.99 12.72
N GLU A 383 36.20 15.18 13.62
CA GLU A 383 37.34 14.27 13.80
C GLU A 383 36.89 12.87 14.20
N LEU A 384 35.90 12.76 15.09
CA LEU A 384 35.34 11.47 15.48
C LEU A 384 34.67 10.76 14.30
N LEU A 385 33.87 11.47 13.50
CA LEU A 385 33.21 10.91 12.33
C LEU A 385 34.24 10.40 11.30
N GLN A 386 35.33 11.15 11.09
CA GLN A 386 36.44 10.73 10.23
C GLN A 386 37.17 9.49 10.79
N ALA A 387 37.42 9.43 12.09
CA ALA A 387 38.14 8.31 12.71
C ALA A 387 37.31 7.02 12.75
N GLU A 388 36.03 7.11 13.13
CA GLU A 388 35.22 5.93 13.46
C GLU A 388 34.26 5.51 12.34
N VAL A 389 33.86 6.45 11.46
CA VAL A 389 32.77 6.23 10.50
C VAL A 389 33.24 6.31 9.05
N ALA A 390 34.42 6.85 8.75
CA ALA A 390 34.94 6.98 7.38
C ALA A 390 34.99 5.63 6.62
N SER A 391 35.26 4.53 7.32
CA SER A 391 35.26 3.19 6.73
C SER A 391 33.91 2.74 6.16
N LEU A 392 32.79 3.30 6.64
CA LEU A 392 31.45 3.03 6.11
C LEU A 392 31.16 3.78 4.82
N PHE A 393 31.82 4.92 4.59
CA PHE A 393 31.54 5.81 3.46
C PHE A 393 32.56 5.70 2.30
N ASN A 394 33.75 5.14 2.56
CA ASN A 394 34.85 5.07 1.57
C ASN A 394 34.71 3.96 0.51
N ASN A 395 33.70 3.10 0.56
CA ASN A 395 33.51 2.01 -0.42
C ASN A 395 32.86 2.43 -1.75
N ASN A 396 32.70 3.74 -2.01
CA ASN A 396 32.22 4.26 -3.31
C ASN A 396 33.34 4.65 -4.28
N ARG A 397 34.62 4.42 -3.97
CA ARG A 397 35.68 4.51 -4.98
C ARG A 397 35.67 3.22 -5.82
N LEU A 398 35.03 3.34 -6.98
CA LEU A 398 35.25 2.48 -8.15
C LEU A 398 36.74 2.14 -8.26
N GLU A 399 37.09 0.86 -8.13
CA GLU A 399 38.33 0.39 -8.72
C GLU A 399 38.27 0.68 -10.22
N PRO A 400 39.27 1.38 -10.80
CA PRO A 400 39.42 1.38 -12.23
C PRO A 400 39.74 -0.06 -12.65
N ALA A 401 38.93 -0.62 -13.54
CA ALA A 401 39.26 -1.86 -14.23
C ALA A 401 40.63 -1.68 -14.89
N LEU A 402 41.62 -2.43 -14.42
CA LEU A 402 42.89 -2.58 -15.12
C LEU A 402 42.63 -3.34 -16.42
N GLU A 403 43.19 -2.78 -17.48
CA GLU A 403 43.13 -3.21 -18.89
C GLU A 403 43.59 -4.66 -19.12
#